data_AF-A0A916A520-F1
#
_entry.id   AF-A0A916A520-F1
#
_cell.length_a   1.000
_cell.length_b   1.000
_cell.length_c   1.000
_cell.angle_alpha   90.00
_cell.angle_beta   90.00
_cell.angle_gamma   90.00
#
_symmetry.space_group_name_H-M   'P 1'
#
loop_
_entity.id
_entity.type
_entity.pdbx_description
1 polymer ?
#
loop_
_entity_poly.entity_id
_entity_poly.type
_entity_poly.pdbx_seq_one_letter_code
_entity_poly.pdbx_strand_id
1 'polypeptide(L)'
;MMSEIAVIQSYHGSPMGDEYHATISGYSSKPETGPSVVKRFGLPGFTDYPREIQLNPGLYALELYCFKSLTKPTFRPTLEISVKAGYAYTVKCDATGGNAAVFVSQETRML
;
A
#
# COMPACT_ATOMS: atom_id res chain seq x y z
N MET A 1 -12.08 -1.63 -24.06
CA MET A 1 -12.48 -1.28 -22.69
C MET A 1 -11.23 -1.40 -21.84
N MET A 2 -10.53 -0.28 -21.61
CA MET A 2 -9.36 -0.27 -20.73
C MET A 2 -9.86 -0.36 -19.29
N SER A 3 -9.31 -1.27 -18.49
CA SER A 3 -9.69 -1.39 -17.09
C SER A 3 -9.32 -0.12 -16.33
N GLU A 4 -10.34 0.58 -15.84
CA GLU A 4 -10.32 1.79 -15.01
C GLU A 4 -9.83 1.50 -13.58
N ILE A 5 -8.68 0.83 -13.44
CA ILE A 5 -8.15 0.34 -12.17
C ILE A 5 -7.09 1.32 -11.64
N ALA A 6 -7.08 1.52 -10.33
CA ALA A 6 -6.02 2.20 -9.62
C ALA A 6 -4.93 1.20 -9.21
N VAL A 7 -3.67 1.64 -9.28
CA VAL A 7 -2.52 0.81 -8.93
C VAL A 7 -1.88 1.34 -7.65
N ILE A 8 -1.64 0.47 -6.67
CA ILE A 8 -0.93 0.82 -5.44
C ILE A 8 0.32 -0.02 -5.32
N GLN A 9 1.46 0.64 -5.24
CA GLN A 9 2.79 0.04 -5.21
C GLN A 9 3.46 0.27 -3.87
N SER A 10 4.17 -0.72 -3.36
CA SER A 10 4.95 -0.61 -2.15
C SER A 10 6.35 -0.08 -2.43
N TYR A 11 6.78 0.94 -1.67
CA TYR A 11 8.14 1.45 -1.74
C TYR A 11 9.10 0.51 -1.03
N HIS A 12 10.11 0.03 -1.76
CA HIS A 12 11.18 -0.77 -1.19
C HIS A 12 12.44 0.10 -1.19
N GLY A 13 12.95 0.42 0.01
CA GLY A 13 14.21 1.12 0.16
C GLY A 13 15.39 0.32 -0.42
N SER A 14 16.52 0.98 -0.60
CA SER A 14 17.76 0.29 -0.95
C SER A 14 18.16 -0.70 0.16
N PRO A 15 18.64 -1.92 -0.16
CA PRO A 15 19.13 -2.87 0.85
C PRO A 15 20.23 -2.31 1.76
N MET A 16 21.02 -1.35 1.26
CA MET A 16 22.10 -0.67 1.99
C MET A 16 21.69 0.75 2.44
N GLY A 17 20.45 1.15 2.18
CA GLY A 17 19.93 2.47 2.48
C GLY A 17 19.37 2.57 3.89
N ASP A 18 19.19 3.81 4.35
CA ASP A 18 18.59 4.07 5.65
C ASP A 18 17.06 4.07 5.66
N GLU A 19 16.46 3.80 4.52
CA GLU A 19 15.02 3.89 4.29
C GLU A 19 14.29 2.65 4.79
N TYR A 20 13.03 2.84 5.18
CA TYR A 20 12.14 1.73 5.49
C TYR A 20 11.51 1.17 4.22
N HIS A 21 11.39 -0.15 4.16
CA HIS A 21 10.50 -0.84 3.24
C HIS A 21 9.07 -0.69 3.74
N ALA A 22 8.17 -0.33 2.82
CA ALA A 22 6.74 -0.47 2.97
C ALA A 22 6.30 -1.76 2.29
N THR A 23 5.29 -2.40 2.83
CA THR A 23 4.73 -3.61 2.27
C THR A 23 3.24 -3.66 2.58
N ILE A 24 2.41 -3.99 1.60
CA ILE A 24 0.95 -4.00 1.79
C ILE A 24 0.56 -5.34 2.40
N SER A 25 0.10 -5.33 3.65
CA SER A 25 -0.34 -6.53 4.37
C SER A 25 -1.86 -6.75 4.28
N GLY A 26 -2.61 -5.76 3.83
CA GLY A 26 -4.04 -5.89 3.61
C GLY A 26 -4.70 -4.60 3.17
N TYR A 27 -5.98 -4.69 2.86
CA TYR A 27 -6.85 -3.55 2.68
C TYR A 27 -8.28 -3.89 3.10
N SER A 28 -9.04 -2.87 3.45
CA SER A 28 -10.49 -2.97 3.61
C SER A 28 -11.21 -1.79 2.98
N SER A 29 -12.44 -2.00 2.54
CA SER A 29 -13.33 -0.94 2.08
C SER A 29 -14.75 -1.22 2.55
N LYS A 30 -15.45 -0.15 2.94
CA LYS A 30 -16.86 -0.20 3.25
C LYS A 30 -17.60 0.73 2.28
N PRO A 31 -18.07 0.21 1.14
CA PRO A 31 -18.84 1.02 0.20
C PRO A 31 -20.16 1.47 0.83
N GLU A 32 -20.71 2.60 0.37
CA GLU A 32 -22.03 3.09 0.83
C GLU A 32 -23.14 2.08 0.54
N THR A 33 -23.02 1.35 -0.57
CA THR A 33 -23.92 0.27 -0.97
C THR A 33 -23.13 -0.99 -1.27
N GLY A 34 -23.49 -2.11 -0.63
CA GLY A 34 -22.87 -3.42 -0.86
C GLY A 34 -22.09 -3.95 0.35
N PRO A 35 -21.48 -5.15 0.21
CA PRO A 35 -20.76 -5.79 1.31
C PRO A 35 -19.40 -5.12 1.54
N SER A 36 -18.99 -5.06 2.80
CA SER A 36 -17.62 -4.69 3.15
C SER A 36 -16.63 -5.68 2.55
N VAL A 37 -15.51 -5.17 2.03
CA VAL A 37 -14.40 -5.98 1.54
C VAL A 37 -13.29 -5.92 2.57
N VAL A 38 -12.74 -7.08 2.92
CA VAL A 38 -11.51 -7.20 3.71
C VAL A 38 -10.61 -8.20 3.00
N LYS A 39 -9.40 -7.77 2.65
CA LYS A 39 -8.38 -8.60 2.04
C LYS A 39 -7.12 -8.49 2.87
N ARG A 40 -6.52 -9.63 3.21
CA ARG A 40 -5.23 -9.70 3.89
C ARG A 40 -4.25 -10.46 3.00
N PHE A 41 -3.00 -10.04 3.05
CA PHE A 41 -1.89 -10.58 2.28
C PHE A 41 -0.82 -11.14 3.20
N GLY A 42 -0.13 -12.17 2.72
CA GLY A 42 0.88 -12.88 3.49
C GLY A 42 0.30 -13.78 4.58
N LEU A 43 1.12 -14.72 5.04
CA LEU A 43 0.87 -15.52 6.25
C LEU A 43 1.82 -15.02 7.35
N PRO A 44 1.44 -15.11 8.64
CA PRO A 44 2.37 -14.85 9.73
C PRO A 44 3.63 -15.72 9.56
N GLY A 45 4.79 -15.09 9.33
CA GLY A 45 6.07 -15.78 9.14
C GLY A 45 6.54 -15.96 7.70
N PHE A 46 5.78 -15.53 6.68
CA PHE A 46 6.17 -15.58 5.27
C PHE A 46 6.21 -14.19 4.62
N THR A 47 7.15 -13.98 3.69
CA THR A 47 7.40 -12.70 3.00
C THR A 47 6.78 -12.63 1.59
N ASP A 48 5.68 -13.33 1.33
CA ASP A 48 4.94 -13.22 0.05
C ASP A 48 3.91 -12.08 0.12
N TYR A 49 4.43 -10.88 0.33
CA TYR A 49 3.61 -9.69 0.25
C TYR A 49 3.65 -9.11 -1.17
N PRO A 50 2.51 -8.63 -1.69
CA PRO A 50 2.47 -8.05 -3.01
C PRO A 50 3.31 -6.77 -3.06
N ARG A 51 4.11 -6.62 -4.12
CA ARG A 51 4.75 -5.35 -4.47
C ARG A 51 3.77 -4.32 -5.03
N GLU A 52 2.67 -4.82 -5.57
CA GLU A 52 1.63 -4.04 -6.22
C GLU A 52 0.27 -4.69 -6.00
N ILE A 53 -0.75 -3.87 -5.77
CA ILE A 53 -2.15 -4.29 -5.80
C ILE A 53 -2.95 -3.40 -6.76
N GLN A 54 -4.01 -3.97 -7.29
CA GLN A 54 -4.94 -3.33 -8.21
C GLN A 54 -6.29 -3.20 -7.52
N LEU A 55 -6.78 -1.97 -7.39
CA LEU A 55 -8.05 -1.66 -6.73
C LEU A 55 -8.95 -0.89 -7.68
N ASN A 56 -10.25 -1.11 -7.55
CA ASN A 56 -11.23 -0.22 -8.17
C ASN A 56 -11.16 1.17 -7.51
N PRO A 57 -11.65 2.22 -8.18
CA PRO A 57 -11.75 3.54 -7.57
C PRO A 57 -12.60 3.51 -6.30
N GLY A 58 -12.16 4.19 -5.23
CA GLY A 58 -12.87 4.16 -3.96
C GLY A 58 -12.02 4.58 -2.77
N LEU A 59 -12.61 4.49 -1.58
CA LEU A 59 -11.95 4.73 -0.29
C LEU A 59 -11.59 3.40 0.37
N TYR A 60 -10.33 3.27 0.77
CA TYR A 60 -9.78 2.06 1.37
C TYR A 60 -9.00 2.41 2.64
N ALA A 61 -9.05 1.53 3.63
CA ALA A 61 -8.07 1.48 4.71
C ALA A 61 -7.01 0.44 4.32
N LEU A 62 -5.79 0.89 4.02
CA LEU A 62 -4.62 0.06 3.74
C LEU A 62 -3.92 -0.31 5.03
N GLU A 63 -3.65 -1.60 5.21
CA GLU A 63 -2.78 -2.11 6.27
C GLU A 63 -1.37 -2.29 5.70
N LEU A 64 -0.38 -1.69 6.36
CA LEU A 64 1.02 -1.75 5.94
C LEU A 64 1.88 -2.47 6.96
N TYR A 65 2.93 -3.12 6.47
CA TYR A 65 4.05 -3.62 7.26
C TYR A 65 5.31 -2.83 6.90
N CYS A 66 5.79 -2.02 7.84
CA CYS A 66 6.97 -1.19 7.67
C CYS A 66 8.16 -1.83 8.39
N PHE A 67 9.22 -2.13 7.66
CA PHE A 67 10.43 -2.73 8.22
C PHE A 67 11.70 -2.21 7.54
N LYS A 68 12.83 -2.28 8.22
CA LYS A 68 14.14 -1.89 7.68
C LYS A 68 15.16 -3.02 7.82
N SER A 69 15.30 -3.54 9.04
CA SER A 69 16.14 -4.70 9.35
C SER A 69 15.56 -5.42 10.57
N LEU A 70 16.04 -6.63 10.84
CA LEU A 70 15.63 -7.42 12.01
C LEU A 70 15.93 -6.73 13.35
N THR A 71 16.89 -5.80 13.36
CA THR A 71 17.35 -5.07 14.54
C THR A 71 16.69 -3.72 14.74
N LYS A 72 15.90 -3.25 13.76
CA LYS A 72 15.21 -1.95 13.83
C LYS A 72 13.73 -2.16 14.15
N PRO A 73 13.08 -1.19 14.82
CA PRO A 73 11.65 -1.27 15.09
C PRO A 73 10.85 -1.47 13.80
N THR A 74 9.85 -2.34 13.85
CA THR A 74 8.87 -2.53 12.77
C THR A 74 7.58 -1.84 13.15
N PHE A 75 6.88 -1.29 12.17
CA PHE A 75 5.62 -0.58 12.38
C PHE A 75 4.53 -1.21 11.53
N ARG A 76 3.28 -1.11 12.00
CA ARG A 76 2.11 -1.63 11.29
C ARG A 76 1.01 -0.59 11.18
N PRO A 77 1.27 0.54 10.48
CA PRO A 77 0.28 1.59 10.37
C PRO A 77 -0.87 1.17 9.46
N THR A 78 -2.04 1.72 9.74
CA THR A 78 -3.19 1.70 8.83
C THR A 78 -3.36 3.11 8.25
N LEU A 79 -3.58 3.21 6.95
CA LEU A 79 -3.74 4.47 6.23
C LEU A 79 -5.03 4.48 5.44
N GLU A 80 -5.82 5.55 5.54
CA GLU A 80 -6.93 5.78 4.62
C GLU A 80 -6.43 6.37 3.29
N ILE A 81 -6.85 5.78 2.18
CA ILE A 81 -6.51 6.23 0.83
C ILE A 81 -7.75 6.28 -0.04
N SER A 82 -7.92 7.40 -0.75
CA SER A 82 -8.90 7.52 -1.83
C SER A 82 -8.20 7.36 -3.17
N VAL A 83 -8.52 6.30 -3.90
CA VAL A 83 -7.90 5.99 -5.19
C VAL A 83 -8.83 6.24 -6.36
N LYS A 84 -8.25 6.70 -7.47
CA LYS A 84 -8.95 7.02 -8.72
C LYS A 84 -8.43 6.14 -9.85
N ALA A 85 -9.30 5.83 -10.80
CA ALA A 85 -8.97 5.07 -11.99
C ALA A 85 -7.82 5.72 -12.76
N GLY A 86 -6.87 4.90 -13.24
CA GLY A 86 -5.77 5.40 -14.06
C GLY A 86 -4.67 6.14 -13.29
N TYR A 87 -4.70 6.12 -11.96
CA TYR A 87 -3.63 6.67 -11.12
C TYR A 87 -2.80 5.56 -10.49
N ALA A 88 -1.50 5.83 -10.35
CA ALA A 88 -0.58 5.03 -9.56
C ALA A 88 -0.25 5.75 -8.24
N TYR A 89 -0.28 4.98 -7.16
CA TYR A 89 -0.01 5.42 -5.81
C TYR A 89 1.17 4.61 -5.26
N THR A 90 2.15 5.27 -4.67
CA THR A 90 3.27 4.63 -3.99
C THR A 90 3.16 4.84 -2.49
N VAL A 91 3.11 3.76 -1.72
CA VAL A 91 3.14 3.81 -0.25
C VAL A 91 4.58 3.74 0.24
N LYS A 92 4.99 4.67 1.10
CA LYS A 92 6.32 4.70 1.72
C LYS A 92 6.20 4.93 3.23
N CYS A 93 7.04 4.29 4.02
CA CYS A 93 7.05 4.45 5.47
C CYS A 93 8.01 5.58 5.89
N ASP A 94 7.59 6.38 6.88
CA ASP A 94 8.43 7.40 7.52
C ASP A 94 8.83 6.90 8.92
N ALA A 95 10.12 6.58 9.05
CA ALA A 95 10.76 6.09 10.27
C ALA A 95 10.63 7.05 11.45
N THR A 96 10.56 8.35 11.17
CA THR A 96 10.69 9.41 12.17
C THR A 96 9.43 9.59 13.01
N GLY A 97 8.30 8.99 12.60
CA GLY A 97 7.02 9.11 13.30
C GLY A 97 6.26 7.79 13.52
N GLY A 98 6.82 6.63 13.15
CA GLY A 98 6.08 5.36 13.15
C GLY A 98 4.88 5.38 12.17
N ASN A 99 4.94 6.25 11.16
CA ASN A 99 3.86 6.56 10.25
C ASN A 99 4.17 6.06 8.84
N ALA A 100 3.16 6.07 7.97
CA ALA A 100 3.33 5.87 6.54
C ALA A 100 2.65 6.99 5.76
N ALA A 101 3.16 7.26 4.57
CA ALA A 101 2.63 8.26 3.66
C ALA A 101 2.40 7.65 2.27
N VAL A 102 1.39 8.18 1.57
CA VAL A 102 1.13 7.88 0.16
C VAL A 102 1.63 9.03 -0.68
N PHE A 103 2.39 8.68 -1.71
CA PHE A 103 2.82 9.58 -2.75
C PHE A 103 2.11 9.17 -4.03
N VAL A 104 1.45 10.11 -4.71
CA VAL A 104 0.86 9.84 -6.03
C VAL A 104 1.98 9.90 -7.04
N SER A 105 2.32 8.78 -7.67
CA SER A 105 3.52 8.68 -8.51
C SER A 105 3.29 9.14 -9.95
N GLN A 106 2.08 9.06 -10.49
CA GLN A 106 1.71 9.68 -11.77
C GLN A 106 0.22 9.46 -12.09
N GLU A 107 -0.34 10.34 -12.92
CA GLU A 107 -1.53 10.03 -13.73
C GLU A 107 -1.04 9.18 -14.91
N THR A 108 -1.47 7.93 -14.98
CA THR A 108 -1.20 7.07 -16.13
C THR A 108 -2.04 7.60 -17.28
N ARG A 109 -1.50 8.54 -18.06
CA ARG A 109 -2.07 8.87 -19.38
C ARG A 109 -1.96 7.61 -20.23
N MET A 110 -3.07 6.88 -20.32
CA MET A 110 -3.20 5.77 -21.25
C MET A 110 -3.17 6.34 -22.67
N LEU A 111 -2.12 5.96 -23.42
CA LEU A 111 -2.06 6.06 -24.88
C LEU A 111 -3.08 5.09 -25.51
#